data_AF-A0A376JZY0-F1
#
_entry.id   AF-A0A376JZY0-F1
#
_cell.length_a   1.000
_cell.length_b   1.000
_cell.length_c   1.000
_cell.angle_alpha   90.00
_cell.angle_beta   90.00
_cell.angle_gamma   90.00
#
_symmetry.space_group_name_H-M   'P 1'
#
loop_
_entity.id
_entity.type
_entity.pdbx_description
1 polymer ?
#
loop_
_entity_poly.entity_id
_entity_poly.type
_entity_poly.pdbx_seq_one_letter_code
_entity_poly.pdbx_strand_id
1 'polypeptide(L)'
;MLPSETMIWQPEFTDKTLSRKPGAVQYFGFLANRVCGEKLPQVYRALGMDKPEPVAKVCYAQMVKQFLSRDPFECVLCGGRMVYRRAIAGLNVEGLKKNARDISLLRYIPG
;
A
#
# COMPACT_ATOMS: atom_id res chain seq x y z
N MET A 1 -13.90 31.00 -17.48
CA MET A 1 -14.07 29.73 -18.22
C MET A 1 -13.47 28.63 -17.36
N LEU A 2 -14.32 27.83 -16.71
CA LEU A 2 -13.91 26.78 -15.77
C LEU A 2 -13.49 25.52 -16.55
N PRO A 3 -12.38 24.85 -16.19
CA PRO A 3 -12.00 23.60 -16.83
C PRO A 3 -12.92 22.49 -16.32
N SER A 4 -13.73 21.97 -17.24
CA SER A 4 -14.27 20.61 -17.28
C SER A 4 -14.16 19.79 -16.00
N GLU A 5 -15.26 19.77 -15.25
CA GLU A 5 -15.61 18.76 -14.25
C GLU A 5 -15.29 17.36 -14.80
N THR A 6 -14.16 16.83 -14.36
CA THR A 6 -13.90 15.40 -14.45
C THR A 6 -14.78 14.78 -13.37
N MET A 7 -16.00 14.40 -13.75
CA MET A 7 -16.87 13.56 -12.94
C MET A 7 -16.19 12.20 -12.80
N ILE A 8 -15.28 12.13 -11.84
CA ILE A 8 -14.84 10.88 -11.23
C ILE A 8 -16.14 10.25 -10.75
N TRP A 9 -16.60 9.19 -11.42
CA TRP A 9 -17.63 8.31 -10.89
C TRP A 9 -17.09 7.72 -9.59
N GLN A 10 -17.27 8.43 -8.48
CA GLN A 10 -17.36 7.81 -7.17
C GLN A 10 -18.81 7.31 -7.09
N PRO A 11 -19.08 6.01 -7.32
CA PRO A 11 -20.33 5.47 -6.78
C PRO A 11 -20.24 5.73 -5.29
N GLU A 12 -21.24 6.41 -4.73
CA GLU A 12 -21.26 6.77 -3.32
C GLU A 12 -21.04 5.50 -2.46
N PHE A 13 -19.77 5.29 -2.09
CA PHE A 13 -19.29 4.16 -1.30
C PHE A 13 -19.51 4.50 0.17
N THR A 14 -20.74 4.85 0.50
CA THR A 14 -21.17 5.21 1.85
C THR A 14 -22.33 4.34 2.30
N ASP A 15 -22.25 3.04 2.01
CA ASP A 15 -22.93 2.09 2.87
C ASP A 15 -22.11 1.91 4.16
N LYS A 16 -22.52 2.61 5.23
CA LYS A 16 -21.90 2.59 6.57
C LYS A 16 -21.76 1.18 7.15
N THR A 17 -22.44 0.18 6.58
CA THR A 17 -22.33 -1.23 6.97
C THR A 17 -21.02 -1.87 6.50
N LEU A 18 -20.47 -1.48 5.35
CA LEU A 18 -19.25 -2.07 4.77
C LEU A 18 -17.98 -1.51 5.42
N SER A 19 -18.00 -0.24 5.84
CA SER A 19 -16.90 0.42 6.56
C SER A 19 -16.57 -0.24 7.91
N ARG A 20 -17.52 -0.98 8.50
CA ARG A 20 -17.31 -1.71 9.77
C ARG A 20 -16.59 -3.05 9.60
N LYS A 21 -16.35 -3.50 8.36
CA LYS A 21 -15.62 -4.73 8.04
C LYS A 21 -14.42 -4.39 7.15
N PRO A 22 -13.22 -4.16 7.74
CA PRO A 22 -12.02 -3.78 6.98
C PRO A 22 -11.71 -4.74 5.81
N GLY A 23 -11.98 -6.03 5.99
CA GLY A 23 -11.75 -7.06 4.96
C GLY A 23 -12.68 -6.94 3.74
N ALA A 24 -13.88 -6.38 3.89
CA ALA A 24 -14.77 -6.17 2.77
C ALA A 24 -14.27 -5.01 1.89
N VAL A 25 -13.83 -3.90 2.49
CA VAL A 25 -13.25 -2.76 1.76
C VAL A 25 -12.01 -3.18 0.95
N GLN A 26 -11.15 -4.02 1.53
CA GLN A 26 -9.98 -4.56 0.82
C GLN A 26 -10.38 -5.47 -0.36
N TYR A 27 -11.37 -6.33 -0.17
CA TYR A 27 -11.86 -7.24 -1.20
C TYR A 27 -12.53 -6.47 -2.36
N PHE A 28 -13.40 -5.50 -2.06
CA PHE A 28 -14.03 -4.65 -3.06
C PHE A 28 -13.01 -3.81 -3.83
N GLY A 29 -12.01 -3.23 -3.15
CA GLY A 29 -10.91 -2.52 -3.82
C GLY A 29 -10.11 -3.42 -4.76
N PHE A 30 -9.84 -4.66 -4.37
CA PHE A 30 -9.18 -5.65 -5.23
C PHE A 30 -10.01 -5.99 -6.47
N LEU A 31 -11.31 -6.28 -6.29
CA LEU A 31 -12.21 -6.60 -7.40
C LEU A 31 -12.38 -5.40 -8.36
N ALA A 32 -12.55 -4.20 -7.81
CA ALA A 32 -12.66 -2.98 -8.60
C ALA A 32 -11.38 -2.74 -9.42
N ASN A 33 -10.20 -2.85 -8.80
CA ASN A 33 -8.92 -2.71 -9.50
C ASN A 33 -8.74 -3.73 -10.63
N ARG A 34 -9.19 -4.97 -10.45
CA ARG A 34 -9.13 -6.01 -11.48
C ARG A 34 -10.07 -5.69 -12.66
N VAL A 35 -11.33 -5.36 -12.37
CA VAL A 35 -12.32 -5.01 -13.40
C VAL A 35 -11.90 -3.76 -14.16
N CYS A 36 -11.44 -2.72 -13.45
CA CYS A 36 -10.88 -1.53 -14.06
C CYS A 36 -9.67 -1.88 -14.94
N GLY A 37 -8.73 -2.69 -14.48
CA GLY A 37 -7.58 -3.12 -15.29
C GLY A 37 -7.97 -3.82 -16.60
N GLU A 38 -9.01 -4.65 -16.58
CA GLU A 38 -9.52 -5.36 -17.77
C GLU A 38 -10.32 -4.44 -18.73
N LYS A 39 -11.13 -3.52 -18.18
CA LYS A 39 -12.06 -2.68 -18.96
C LYS A 39 -11.45 -1.36 -19.43
N LEU A 40 -10.48 -0.81 -18.72
CA LEU A 40 -9.85 0.48 -19.04
C LEU A 40 -9.25 0.52 -20.46
N PRO A 41 -8.60 -0.54 -20.99
CA PRO A 41 -8.13 -0.56 -22.38
C PRO A 41 -9.27 -0.52 -23.40
N GLN A 42 -10.45 -1.07 -23.08
CA GLN A 42 -11.62 -1.03 -23.95
C GLN A 42 -12.21 0.39 -24.01
N VAL A 43 -12.19 1.10 -22.88
CA VAL A 43 -12.61 2.50 -22.78
C VAL A 43 -11.66 3.41 -23.57
N TYR A 44 -10.34 3.25 -23.44
CA TYR A 44 -9.39 4.04 -24.23
C TYR A 44 -9.58 3.84 -25.74
N ARG A 45 -9.81 2.59 -26.17
CA ARG A 45 -10.12 2.27 -27.58
C ARG A 45 -11.43 2.93 -28.03
N ALA A 46 -12.47 2.91 -27.21
CA ALA A 46 -13.77 3.50 -27.53
C ALA A 46 -13.73 5.03 -27.61
N LEU A 47 -12.88 5.67 -26.79
CA LEU A 47 -12.67 7.12 -26.78
C LEU A 47 -11.67 7.62 -27.84
N GLY A 48 -11.06 6.71 -28.62
CA GLY A 48 -10.02 7.07 -29.60
C GLY A 48 -8.75 7.64 -28.96
N MET A 49 -8.51 7.32 -27.68
CA MET A 49 -7.31 7.77 -26.97
C MET A 49 -6.15 6.82 -27.26
N ASP A 50 -4.98 7.38 -27.54
CA ASP A 50 -3.75 6.60 -27.58
C ASP A 50 -3.48 5.97 -26.22
N LYS A 51 -2.92 4.75 -26.25
CA LYS A 51 -2.56 4.03 -25.04
C LYS A 51 -1.56 4.89 -24.24
N PRO A 52 -1.82 5.18 -22.95
CA PRO A 52 -0.87 5.93 -22.15
C PRO A 52 0.46 5.19 -22.11
N GLU A 53 1.55 5.94 -22.25
CA GLU A 53 2.89 5.38 -22.10
C GLU A 53 3.04 4.73 -20.72
N PRO A 54 3.76 3.60 -20.62
CA PRO A 54 3.99 2.96 -19.35
C PRO A 54 4.74 3.91 -18.43
N VAL A 55 4.01 4.48 -17.45
CA VAL A 55 4.61 5.26 -16.38
C VAL A 55 5.56 4.37 -15.57
N ALA A 56 6.71 4.93 -15.20
CA ALA A 56 7.66 4.24 -14.34
C ALA A 56 6.94 3.79 -13.06
N LYS A 57 7.02 2.50 -12.73
CA LYS A 57 6.44 1.98 -11.51
C LYS A 57 7.13 2.63 -10.32
N VAL A 58 6.41 3.50 -9.61
CA VAL A 58 6.90 4.08 -8.37
C VAL A 58 6.88 2.98 -7.32
N CYS A 59 8.06 2.62 -6.82
CA CYS A 59 8.19 1.68 -5.72
C CYS A 59 7.70 2.34 -4.42
N TYR A 60 7.09 1.58 -3.52
CA TYR A 60 6.73 2.04 -2.18
C TYR A 60 7.89 2.75 -1.48
N ALA A 61 9.12 2.23 -1.62
CA ALA A 61 10.31 2.84 -1.05
C ALA A 61 10.62 4.23 -1.64
N GLN A 62 10.43 4.43 -2.95
CA GLN A 62 10.59 5.73 -3.59
C GLN A 62 9.52 6.72 -3.10
N MET A 63 8.28 6.26 -2.98
CA MET A 63 7.18 7.07 -2.49
C MET A 63 7.39 7.52 -1.04
N VAL A 64 7.79 6.60 -0.14
CA VAL A 64 8.11 6.94 1.26
C VAL A 64 9.27 7.92 1.34
N LYS A 65 10.31 7.70 0.52
CA LYS A 65 11.46 8.60 0.46
C LYS A 65 11.08 10.00 -0.02
N GLN A 66 10.19 10.13 -0.99
CA GLN A 66 9.69 11.43 -1.46
C GLN A 66 8.77 12.11 -0.46
N PHE A 67 7.85 11.37 0.17
CA PHE A 67 6.84 11.93 1.05
C PHE A 67 7.38 12.27 2.44
N LEU A 68 8.14 11.35 3.04
CA LEU A 68 8.68 11.50 4.40
C LEU A 68 10.12 12.04 4.41
N SER A 69 10.76 12.22 3.25
CA SER A 69 12.18 12.59 3.15
C SER A 69 13.10 11.65 3.95
N ARG A 70 12.65 10.40 4.17
CA ARG A 70 13.36 9.38 4.95
C ARG A 70 13.47 8.10 4.13
N ASP A 71 14.66 7.54 4.08
CA ASP A 71 14.88 6.27 3.39
C ASP A 71 14.39 5.11 4.28
N PRO A 72 13.44 4.27 3.82
CA PRO A 72 12.96 3.11 4.58
C PRO A 72 14.06 2.09 4.89
N PHE A 73 15.17 2.13 4.14
CA PHE A 73 16.31 1.26 4.35
C PHE A 73 17.43 1.95 5.14
N GLU A 74 17.18 3.09 5.77
CA GLU A 74 18.15 3.75 6.64
C GLU A 74 17.82 3.47 8.12
N CYS A 75 18.84 3.03 8.87
CA CYS A 75 18.70 2.77 10.29
C CYS A 75 18.45 4.09 11.04
N VAL A 76 17.33 4.18 11.76
CA VAL A 76 16.94 5.38 12.54
C VAL A 76 17.97 5.74 13.64
N LEU A 77 18.77 4.76 14.09
CA LEU A 77 19.75 4.98 15.16
C LEU A 77 21.13 5.40 14.64
N CYS A 78 21.59 4.85 13.51
CA CYS A 78 22.98 5.02 13.05
C CYS A 78 23.13 5.51 11.61
N GLY A 79 22.05 5.68 10.85
CA GLY A 79 22.10 6.06 9.44
C GLY A 79 22.64 4.98 8.49
N GLY A 80 22.94 3.78 9.01
CA GLY A 80 23.44 2.66 8.21
C GLY A 80 22.37 2.10 7.26
N ARG A 81 22.78 1.66 6.08
CA ARG A 81 21.89 1.03 5.10
C ARG A 81 21.48 -0.38 5.55
N MET A 82 20.20 -0.56 5.82
CA MET A 82 19.57 -1.84 6.11
C MET A 82 19.50 -2.68 4.83
N VAL A 83 19.93 -3.93 4.93
CA VAL A 83 19.81 -4.93 3.86
C VAL A 83 18.91 -6.06 4.37
N TYR A 84 18.02 -6.54 3.51
CA TYR A 84 17.19 -7.67 3.86
C TYR A 84 18.07 -8.91 4.12
N ARG A 85 18.01 -9.46 5.33
CA ARG A 85 18.74 -10.68 5.72
C ARG A 85 17.83 -11.91 5.75
N ARG A 86 16.69 -11.80 6.43
CA ARG A 86 15.66 -12.85 6.55
C ARG A 86 14.36 -12.28 7.09
N ALA A 87 13.26 -12.96 6.81
CA ALA A 87 11.99 -12.77 7.50
C ALA A 87 11.85 -13.85 8.59
N ILE A 88 11.47 -13.46 9.80
CA ILE A 88 11.15 -14.37 10.90
C ILE A 88 9.66 -14.23 11.18
N ALA A 89 8.93 -15.34 11.19
CA ALA A 89 7.53 -15.34 11.57
C ALA A 89 7.40 -14.90 13.04
N GLY A 90 6.61 -13.86 13.28
CA GLY A 90 6.32 -13.38 14.63
C GLY A 90 5.32 -14.27 15.36
N LEU A 91 5.21 -14.06 16.67
CA LEU A 91 4.13 -14.63 17.47
C LEU A 91 2.79 -13.99 17.07
N ASN A 92 1.70 -14.74 17.24
CA ASN A 92 0.35 -14.17 17.15
C ASN A 92 0.12 -13.13 18.28
N VAL A 93 -0.96 -12.36 18.19
CA VAL A 93 -1.25 -11.27 19.14
C VAL A 93 -1.28 -11.76 20.59
N GLU A 94 -1.83 -12.95 20.82
CA GLU A 94 -1.92 -13.55 22.15
C GLU A 94 -0.53 -13.95 22.69
N GLY A 95 0.30 -14.57 21.84
CA GLY A 95 1.69 -14.90 22.14
C GLY A 95 2.56 -13.67 22.38
N LEU A 96 2.32 -12.57 21.66
CA LEU A 96 3.02 -11.29 21.90
C LEU A 96 2.67 -10.73 23.29
N LYS A 97 1.39 -10.76 23.68
CA LYS A 97 0.97 -10.30 25.01
C LYS A 97 1.60 -11.13 26.13
N LYS A 98 1.58 -12.46 25.97
CA LYS A 98 2.12 -13.39 26.97
C LYS A 98 3.62 -13.21 27.16
N ASN A 99 4.36 -12.96 26.08
CA ASN A 99 5.83 -12.89 26.09
C ASN A 99 6.37 -11.45 26.02
N ALA A 100 5.55 -10.44 26.31
CA ALA A 100 5.92 -9.02 26.13
C ALA A 100 7.18 -8.61 26.92
N ARG A 101 7.32 -9.12 28.16
CA ARG A 101 8.52 -8.89 28.98
C ARG A 101 9.76 -9.51 28.34
N ASP A 102 9.70 -10.78 27.97
CA ASP A 102 10.86 -11.47 27.39
C ASP A 102 11.28 -10.84 26.06
N ILE A 103 10.32 -10.44 25.24
CA ILE A 103 10.56 -9.71 23.98
C ILE A 103 11.25 -8.37 24.24
N SER A 104 10.82 -7.62 25.27
CA SER A 104 11.45 -6.33 25.62
C SER A 104 12.90 -6.47 26.10
N LEU A 105 13.26 -7.64 26.62
CA LEU A 105 14.60 -7.96 27.10
C LEU A 105 15.50 -8.55 26.02
N LEU A 106 14.95 -8.89 24.85
CA LEU A 106 15.75 -9.34 23.70
C LEU A 106 16.71 -8.23 23.29
N ARG A 107 18.01 -8.47 23.51
CA ARG A 107 19.05 -7.65 22.89
C ARG A 107 19.22 -8.05 21.43
N TYR A 108 19.59 -7.08 20.60
CA TYR A 108 19.93 -7.29 19.20
C TYR A 108 20.88 -8.49 19.07
N ILE A 109 20.50 -9.50 18.30
CA ILE A 109 21.33 -10.67 18.03
C ILE A 109 22.46 -10.20 17.12
N PRO A 110 23.73 -10.17 17.58
CA PRO A 110 24.85 -9.88 16.70
C PRO A 110 24.91 -10.96 15.63
N GLY A 111 25.06 -10.49 14.39
CA GLY A 111 24.84 -11.28 13.19
C GLY A 111 25.92 -12.30 12.89
#